data_AF-A0A319CWI2-F1
#
_entry.id   AF-A0A319CWI2-F1
#
_cell.length_a   1.000
_cell.length_b   1.000
_cell.length_c   1.000
_cell.angle_alpha   90.00
_cell.angle_beta   90.00
_cell.angle_gamma   90.00
#
_symmetry.space_group_name_H-M   'P 1'
#
loop_
_entity.id
_entity.type
_entity.pdbx_description
1 polymer ?
#
loop_
_entity_poly.entity_id
_entity_poly.type
_entity_poly.pdbx_seq_one_letter_code
_entity_poly.pdbx_strand_id
1 'polypeptide(L)'
;MSPIEFRPAGILEKQLGLPTAEDWLSPEVVRRADAEILTRYPKLREAEKAVPDGYVPIAKDAAACAKHPFRLVRFMVPPGFMDRSVVMLGMAMTITTPLLAQAQALWATAYLGGKGGVRTRERCPGDLVEGMGIRAKREGVDVDVVWEMALHTQFGVHRCPGGFGKRNPDFVFDAIPYVDLLLADLGLNVRRKAWWSWVKPYGVADYRGLVEEWLGTQ
;
A
#
# COMPACT_ATOMS: atom_id res chain seq x y z
N MET A 1 -15.33 -16.57 16.04
CA MET A 1 -15.63 -16.60 14.60
C MET A 1 -14.78 -17.69 13.98
N SER A 2 -15.36 -18.57 13.18
CA SER A 2 -14.58 -19.50 12.37
C SER A 2 -13.74 -18.71 11.35
N PRO A 3 -12.49 -19.09 11.09
CA PRO A 3 -11.67 -18.42 10.08
C PRO A 3 -12.34 -18.44 8.71
N ILE A 4 -12.17 -17.36 7.93
CA ILE A 4 -12.60 -17.34 6.52
C ILE A 4 -11.72 -18.33 5.76
N GLU A 5 -12.35 -19.27 5.05
CA GLU A 5 -11.66 -20.23 4.19
C GLU A 5 -11.61 -19.70 2.75
N PHE A 6 -10.39 -19.53 2.21
CA PHE A 6 -10.16 -19.12 0.83
C PHE A 6 -9.94 -20.35 -0.05
N ARG A 7 -10.58 -20.38 -1.23
CA ARG A 7 -10.44 -21.47 -2.20
C ARG A 7 -10.19 -20.90 -3.61
N PRO A 8 -9.22 -21.43 -4.38
CA PRO A 8 -8.29 -22.51 -4.03
C PRO A 8 -7.25 -22.08 -2.99
N ALA A 9 -7.03 -22.93 -1.98
CA ALA A 9 -6.17 -22.62 -0.84
C ALA A 9 -4.71 -22.37 -1.27
N GLY A 10 -4.07 -21.39 -0.64
CA GLY A 10 -2.73 -20.90 -0.93
C GLY A 10 -2.60 -20.07 -2.20
N ILE A 11 -3.42 -20.33 -3.23
CA ILE A 11 -3.41 -19.59 -4.50
C ILE A 11 -4.18 -18.28 -4.36
N LEU A 12 -5.42 -18.36 -3.85
CA LEU A 12 -6.28 -17.18 -3.75
C LEU A 12 -5.71 -16.18 -2.74
N GLU A 13 -5.22 -16.65 -1.60
CA GLU A 13 -4.59 -15.83 -0.57
C GLU A 13 -3.35 -15.12 -1.08
N LYS A 14 -2.54 -15.79 -1.91
CA LYS A 14 -1.39 -15.20 -2.60
C LYS A 14 -1.82 -14.13 -3.60
N GLN A 15 -2.86 -14.38 -4.41
CA GLN A 15 -3.42 -13.40 -5.35
C GLN A 15 -4.05 -12.19 -4.63
N LEU A 16 -4.64 -12.44 -3.46
CA LEU A 16 -5.18 -11.43 -2.55
C LEU A 16 -4.08 -10.65 -1.81
N GLY A 17 -2.80 -11.05 -1.92
CA GLY A 17 -1.67 -10.38 -1.29
C GLY A 17 -1.62 -10.53 0.23
N LEU A 18 -2.22 -11.59 0.78
CA LEU A 18 -2.34 -11.79 2.22
C LEU A 18 -0.99 -12.19 2.86
N PRO A 19 -0.63 -11.63 4.03
CA PRO A 19 0.68 -11.80 4.68
C PRO A 19 0.92 -13.20 5.28
N THR A 20 -0.11 -14.06 5.28
CA THR A 20 -0.05 -15.45 5.75
C THR A 20 0.30 -16.44 4.64
N ALA A 21 0.12 -16.04 3.38
CA ALA A 21 0.40 -16.86 2.19
C ALA A 21 1.89 -16.81 1.79
N GLU A 22 2.23 -17.46 0.69
CA GLU A 22 3.51 -17.21 0.02
C GLU A 22 3.51 -15.80 -0.59
N ASP A 23 4.65 -15.11 -0.56
CA ASP A 23 4.73 -13.75 -1.08
C ASP A 23 4.36 -13.71 -2.57
N TRP A 24 3.53 -12.73 -2.93
CA TRP A 24 3.20 -12.49 -4.32
C TRP A 24 4.43 -11.97 -5.06
N LEU A 25 5.29 -11.16 -4.42
CA LEU A 25 6.54 -10.67 -5.02
C LEU A 25 7.62 -11.77 -5.00
N SER A 26 8.50 -11.76 -6.01
CA SER A 26 9.67 -12.63 -5.98
C SER A 26 10.71 -12.11 -4.99
N PRO A 27 11.57 -12.99 -4.42
CA PRO A 27 12.66 -12.56 -3.54
C PRO A 27 13.58 -11.50 -4.17
N GLU A 28 13.80 -11.57 -5.49
CA GLU A 28 14.63 -10.60 -6.21
C GLU A 28 14.00 -9.20 -6.21
N VAL A 29 12.70 -9.10 -6.47
CA VAL A 29 11.98 -7.81 -6.47
C VAL A 29 11.99 -7.20 -5.07
N VAL A 30 11.77 -8.02 -4.05
CA VAL A 30 11.86 -7.57 -2.64
C VAL A 30 13.24 -7.02 -2.34
N ARG A 31 14.31 -7.78 -2.62
CA ARG A 31 15.69 -7.36 -2.37
C ARG A 31 16.03 -6.05 -3.09
N ARG A 32 15.56 -5.88 -4.33
CA ARG A 32 15.80 -4.66 -5.12
C ARG A 32 15.01 -3.47 -4.59
N ALA A 33 13.76 -3.67 -4.16
CA ALA A 33 12.98 -2.63 -3.51
C ALA A 33 13.65 -2.17 -2.20
N ASP A 34 14.14 -3.10 -1.38
CA ASP A 34 14.89 -2.78 -0.16
C ASP A 34 16.15 -1.97 -0.46
N ALA A 35 16.95 -2.39 -1.45
CA ALA A 35 18.15 -1.66 -1.85
C ALA A 35 17.84 -0.25 -2.34
N GLU A 36 16.79 -0.07 -3.13
CA GLU A 36 16.32 1.24 -3.61
C GLU A 36 15.90 2.14 -2.45
N ILE A 37 15.07 1.62 -1.53
CA ILE A 37 14.60 2.34 -0.34
C ILE A 37 15.78 2.79 0.52
N LEU A 38 16.72 1.89 0.84
CA LEU A 38 17.87 2.19 1.68
C LEU A 38 18.90 3.09 0.99
N THR A 39 18.85 3.22 -0.34
CA THR A 39 19.63 4.20 -1.10
C THR A 39 18.99 5.57 -1.04
N ARG A 40 17.67 5.68 -1.25
CA ARG A 40 16.92 6.94 -1.17
C ARG A 40 16.84 7.48 0.27
N TYR A 41 16.80 6.60 1.26
CA TYR A 41 16.62 6.95 2.68
C TYR A 41 17.69 6.30 3.57
N PRO A 42 18.94 6.79 3.56
CA PRO A 42 20.05 6.17 4.28
C PRO A 42 19.82 6.00 5.79
N LYS A 43 19.08 6.92 6.43
CA LYS A 43 18.72 6.82 7.86
C LYS A 43 17.95 5.54 8.21
N LEU A 44 17.23 4.94 7.26
CA LEU A 44 16.49 3.70 7.52
C LEU A 44 17.38 2.48 7.71
N ARG A 45 18.66 2.53 7.32
CA ARG A 45 19.63 1.45 7.60
C ARG A 45 19.86 1.23 9.09
N GLU A 46 19.57 2.22 9.91
CA GLU A 46 19.70 2.13 11.36
C GLU A 46 18.45 1.53 12.04
N ALA A 47 17.33 1.46 11.32
CA ALA A 47 16.04 1.04 11.85
C ALA A 47 16.01 -0.43 12.27
N GLU A 48 16.78 -1.30 11.62
CA GLU A 48 16.89 -2.73 11.97
C GLU A 48 17.33 -2.94 13.43
N LYS A 49 18.10 -2.00 13.99
CA LYS A 49 18.58 -2.04 15.38
C LYS A 49 17.48 -1.82 16.42
N ALA A 50 16.27 -1.41 15.99
CA ALA A 50 15.16 -1.13 16.89
C ALA A 50 14.43 -2.40 17.37
N VAL A 51 14.63 -3.55 16.70
CA VAL A 51 14.05 -4.82 17.15
C VAL A 51 15.04 -5.48 18.12
N PRO A 52 14.65 -5.75 19.39
CA PRO A 52 15.54 -6.41 20.34
C PRO A 52 15.96 -7.80 19.89
N ASP A 53 17.21 -8.16 20.18
CA ASP A 53 17.70 -9.52 19.98
C ASP A 53 16.84 -10.53 20.73
N GLY A 54 16.49 -11.64 20.07
CA GLY A 54 15.65 -12.68 20.65
C GLY A 54 14.16 -12.34 20.74
N TYR A 55 13.68 -11.31 20.02
CA TYR A 55 12.25 -11.08 19.87
C TYR A 55 11.53 -12.32 19.30
N VAL A 56 10.56 -12.84 20.05
CA VAL A 56 9.70 -13.94 19.61
C VAL A 56 8.24 -13.53 19.82
N PRO A 57 7.37 -13.69 18.81
CA PRO A 57 5.93 -13.45 18.97
C PRO A 57 5.32 -14.34 20.07
N ILE A 58 4.41 -13.77 20.86
CA ILE A 58 3.76 -14.47 21.99
C ILE A 58 2.95 -15.69 21.52
N ALA A 59 2.32 -15.59 20.34
CA ALA A 59 1.51 -16.66 19.75
C ALA A 59 1.96 -16.99 18.34
N LYS A 60 1.81 -18.27 17.94
CA LYS A 60 2.24 -18.77 16.62
C LYS A 60 1.47 -18.14 15.46
N ASP A 61 0.24 -17.69 15.70
CA ASP A 61 -0.67 -17.05 14.77
C ASP A 61 -0.75 -15.53 14.97
N ALA A 62 0.13 -14.95 15.80
CA ALA A 62 0.17 -13.51 16.03
C ALA A 62 0.46 -12.75 14.72
N ALA A 63 -0.02 -11.51 14.64
CA ALA A 63 0.27 -10.61 13.52
C ALA A 63 1.78 -10.43 13.25
N ALA A 64 2.62 -10.53 14.30
CA ALA A 64 4.06 -10.46 14.18
C ALA A 64 4.70 -11.65 13.45
N CYS A 65 3.96 -12.75 13.24
CA CYS A 65 4.37 -13.91 12.44
C CYS A 65 4.09 -13.74 10.93
N ALA A 66 3.67 -12.57 10.48
CA ALA A 66 3.50 -12.27 9.06
C ALA A 66 4.77 -12.58 8.27
N LYS A 67 4.64 -13.27 7.14
CA LYS A 67 5.77 -13.64 6.29
C LYS A 67 6.30 -12.46 5.48
N HIS A 68 5.39 -11.55 5.16
CA HIS A 68 5.65 -10.32 4.40
C HIS A 68 4.52 -9.31 4.68
N PRO A 69 4.70 -8.03 4.35
CA PRO A 69 3.61 -7.05 4.37
C PRO A 69 2.47 -7.41 3.42
N PHE A 70 1.26 -6.91 3.67
CA PHE A 70 0.18 -6.95 2.68
C PHE A 70 0.67 -6.43 1.33
N ARG A 71 0.57 -7.26 0.29
CA ARG A 71 0.93 -6.87 -1.09
C ARG A 71 -0.30 -6.33 -1.76
N LEU A 72 -0.56 -5.04 -1.57
CA LEU A 72 -1.73 -4.37 -2.11
C LEU A 72 -1.31 -3.09 -2.84
N VAL A 73 -1.70 -2.96 -4.10
CA VAL A 73 -1.57 -1.71 -4.87
C VAL A 73 -2.42 -0.64 -4.20
N ARG A 74 -1.83 0.54 -3.98
CA ARG A 74 -2.43 1.64 -3.18
C ARG A 74 -2.90 1.19 -1.79
N PHE A 75 -2.31 0.13 -1.26
CA PHE A 75 -2.66 -0.48 0.02
C PHE A 75 -4.13 -0.97 0.10
N MET A 76 -4.76 -1.19 -1.07
CA MET A 76 -6.18 -1.55 -1.19
C MET A 76 -6.44 -2.64 -2.23
N VAL A 77 -5.83 -2.57 -3.41
CA VAL A 77 -6.14 -3.46 -4.52
C VAL A 77 -5.20 -4.66 -4.53
N PRO A 78 -5.70 -5.89 -4.49
CA PRO A 78 -4.83 -7.05 -4.59
C PRO A 78 -4.23 -7.22 -6.00
N PRO A 79 -2.96 -7.63 -6.12
CA PRO A 79 -2.26 -7.70 -7.40
C PRO A 79 -2.87 -8.75 -8.34
N GLY A 80 -3.52 -9.79 -7.83
CA GLY A 80 -4.24 -10.76 -8.66
C GLY A 80 -5.61 -10.30 -9.16
N PHE A 81 -6.10 -9.13 -8.73
CA PHE A 81 -7.45 -8.62 -8.99
C PHE A 81 -7.43 -7.18 -9.54
N MET A 82 -6.48 -6.92 -10.44
CA MET A 82 -6.37 -5.64 -11.14
C MET A 82 -7.44 -5.42 -12.22
N ASP A 83 -8.31 -6.41 -12.43
CA ASP A 83 -9.55 -6.33 -13.22
C ASP A 83 -10.66 -5.51 -12.55
N ARG A 84 -10.38 -4.92 -11.38
CA ARG A 84 -11.30 -4.07 -10.59
C ARG A 84 -12.48 -4.83 -9.98
N SER A 85 -12.34 -6.13 -9.78
CA SER A 85 -13.37 -6.93 -9.10
C SER A 85 -13.30 -6.88 -7.57
N VAL A 86 -12.11 -6.60 -7.01
CA VAL A 86 -11.86 -6.64 -5.56
C VAL A 86 -11.09 -5.40 -5.09
N VAL A 87 -11.55 -4.82 -3.99
CA VAL A 87 -10.84 -3.80 -3.22
C VAL A 87 -10.93 -4.15 -1.73
N MET A 88 -9.81 -4.04 -1.01
CA MET A 88 -9.75 -4.19 0.44
C MET A 88 -9.64 -2.82 1.12
N LEU A 89 -10.47 -2.60 2.13
CA LEU A 89 -10.51 -1.36 2.90
C LEU A 89 -10.14 -1.62 4.36
N GLY A 90 -9.60 -0.60 5.04
CA GLY A 90 -9.28 -0.70 6.47
C GLY A 90 -8.03 -1.53 6.80
N MET A 91 -7.15 -1.78 5.83
CA MET A 91 -5.91 -2.52 6.05
C MET A 91 -4.81 -1.68 6.71
N ALA A 92 -4.86 -0.36 6.55
CA ALA A 92 -3.88 0.56 7.12
C ALA A 92 -4.12 0.81 8.61
N MET A 93 -3.05 0.79 9.39
CA MET A 93 -3.02 1.26 10.78
C MET A 93 -2.90 2.78 10.77
N THR A 94 -3.81 3.47 11.45
CA THR A 94 -3.81 4.94 11.49
C THR A 94 -4.51 5.46 12.74
N ILE A 95 -4.18 6.69 13.14
CA ILE A 95 -4.91 7.48 14.14
C ILE A 95 -5.94 8.44 13.52
N THR A 96 -5.97 8.56 12.19
CA THR A 96 -6.87 9.44 11.43
C THR A 96 -7.85 8.62 10.57
N THR A 97 -8.46 7.60 11.15
CA THR A 97 -9.34 6.64 10.44
C THR A 97 -10.44 7.31 9.59
N PRO A 98 -11.18 8.33 10.08
CA PRO A 98 -12.23 8.95 9.27
C PRO A 98 -11.71 9.60 7.97
N LEU A 99 -10.51 10.20 8.03
CA LEU A 99 -9.89 10.82 6.86
C LEU A 99 -9.53 9.76 5.81
N LEU A 100 -8.86 8.68 6.23
CA LEU A 100 -8.48 7.59 5.32
C LEU A 100 -9.73 6.89 4.78
N ALA A 101 -10.71 6.59 5.62
CA ALA A 101 -11.93 5.90 5.20
C ALA A 101 -12.68 6.69 4.12
N GLN A 102 -12.81 8.01 4.27
CA GLN A 102 -13.44 8.86 3.26
C GLN A 102 -12.65 8.84 1.93
N ALA A 103 -11.33 9.04 1.97
CA ALA A 103 -10.50 9.07 0.77
C ALA A 103 -10.44 7.70 0.07
N GLN A 104 -10.28 6.63 0.85
CA GLN A 104 -10.27 5.26 0.36
C GLN A 104 -11.62 4.86 -0.23
N ALA A 105 -12.74 5.20 0.40
CA ALA A 105 -14.07 4.90 -0.13
C ALA A 105 -14.29 5.59 -1.48
N LEU A 106 -13.98 6.88 -1.58
CA LEU A 106 -14.09 7.61 -2.85
C LEU A 106 -13.21 6.99 -3.95
N TRP A 107 -11.93 6.73 -3.63
CA TRP A 107 -11.00 6.12 -4.57
C TRP A 107 -11.44 4.72 -5.00
N ALA A 108 -11.88 3.89 -4.06
CA ALA A 108 -12.36 2.54 -4.31
C ALA A 108 -13.61 2.54 -5.20
N THR A 109 -14.59 3.41 -4.93
CA THR A 109 -15.79 3.54 -5.76
C THR A 109 -15.44 3.97 -7.17
N ALA A 110 -14.54 4.95 -7.34
CA ALA A 110 -14.07 5.37 -8.66
C ALA A 110 -13.33 4.23 -9.39
N TYR A 111 -12.48 3.47 -8.69
CA TYR A 111 -11.72 2.35 -9.24
C TYR A 111 -12.63 1.21 -9.69
N LEU A 112 -13.55 0.76 -8.84
CA LEU A 112 -14.53 -0.29 -9.15
C LEU A 112 -15.48 0.14 -10.27
N GLY A 113 -15.85 1.43 -10.32
CA GLY A 113 -16.70 1.99 -11.37
C GLY A 113 -15.99 2.30 -12.69
N GLY A 114 -14.69 2.00 -12.82
CA GLY A 114 -13.90 2.29 -14.02
C GLY A 114 -13.61 3.78 -14.28
N LYS A 115 -13.93 4.67 -13.33
CA LYS A 115 -13.80 6.14 -13.43
C LYS A 115 -12.49 6.65 -12.82
N GLY A 116 -11.38 6.06 -13.22
CA GLY A 116 -10.05 6.36 -12.70
C GLY A 116 -9.17 5.12 -12.64
N GLY A 117 -8.00 5.24 -12.04
CA GLY A 117 -7.08 4.11 -11.93
C GLY A 117 -5.82 4.48 -11.18
N VAL A 118 -4.97 3.48 -11.01
CA VAL A 118 -3.64 3.65 -10.45
C VAL A 118 -2.81 4.46 -11.44
N ARG A 119 -2.38 5.65 -11.04
CA ARG A 119 -1.40 6.44 -11.82
C ARG A 119 -0.01 6.14 -11.27
N THR A 120 0.78 5.36 -11.98
CA THR A 120 2.15 5.04 -11.57
C THR A 120 3.04 6.29 -11.57
N ARG A 121 3.87 6.42 -10.54
CA ARG A 121 4.86 7.49 -10.33
C ARG A 121 6.28 6.93 -10.28
N GLU A 122 6.41 5.63 -10.03
CA GLU A 122 7.67 4.89 -10.10
C GLU A 122 7.78 4.08 -11.39
N ARG A 123 8.98 4.00 -11.93
CA ARG A 123 9.29 3.19 -13.11
C ARG A 123 10.09 1.97 -12.71
N CYS A 124 9.67 0.80 -13.19
CA CYS A 124 10.38 -0.45 -12.99
C CYS A 124 11.78 -0.36 -13.64
N PRO A 125 12.85 -0.75 -12.92
CA PRO A 125 14.18 -0.92 -13.51
C PRO A 125 14.14 -1.89 -14.69
N GLY A 126 14.80 -1.53 -15.79
CA GLY A 126 14.69 -2.27 -17.06
C GLY A 126 15.13 -3.73 -16.98
N ASP A 127 16.12 -4.03 -16.14
CA ASP A 127 16.61 -5.39 -15.86
C ASP A 127 15.58 -6.26 -15.12
N LEU A 128 14.67 -5.66 -14.34
CA LEU A 128 13.60 -6.37 -13.66
C LEU A 128 12.34 -6.56 -14.51
N VAL A 129 12.20 -5.81 -15.61
CA VAL A 129 11.04 -5.89 -16.50
C VAL A 129 10.93 -7.27 -17.14
N GLU A 130 12.05 -7.89 -17.52
CA GLU A 130 12.00 -9.21 -18.17
C GLU A 130 11.47 -10.29 -17.21
N GLY A 131 11.99 -10.31 -15.98
CA GLY A 131 11.58 -11.27 -14.94
C GLY A 131 10.16 -11.03 -14.41
N MET A 132 9.77 -9.77 -14.15
CA MET A 132 8.41 -9.45 -13.73
C MET A 132 7.41 -9.50 -14.88
N GLY A 133 7.82 -9.15 -16.08
CA GLY A 133 6.97 -9.01 -17.26
C GLY A 133 6.24 -10.29 -17.63
N ILE A 134 6.85 -11.46 -17.45
CA ILE A 134 6.18 -12.75 -17.68
C ILE A 134 4.97 -12.90 -16.73
N ARG A 135 5.17 -12.65 -15.44
CA ARG A 135 4.10 -12.80 -14.43
C ARG A 135 3.07 -11.68 -14.54
N ALA A 136 3.53 -10.44 -14.68
CA ALA A 136 2.69 -9.27 -14.83
C ALA A 136 1.79 -9.41 -16.08
N LYS A 137 2.33 -9.89 -17.20
CA LYS A 137 1.55 -10.19 -18.42
C LYS A 137 0.52 -11.30 -18.21
N ARG A 138 0.87 -12.37 -17.48
CA ARG A 138 -0.08 -13.45 -17.15
C ARG A 138 -1.25 -12.96 -16.31
N GLU A 139 -0.99 -12.03 -15.40
CA GLU A 139 -1.98 -11.52 -14.44
C GLU A 139 -2.59 -10.17 -14.90
N GLY A 140 -2.24 -9.69 -16.09
CA GLY A 140 -2.77 -8.46 -16.68
C GLY A 140 -2.37 -7.17 -15.93
N VAL A 141 -1.26 -7.19 -15.21
CA VAL A 141 -0.78 -6.07 -14.39
C VAL A 141 0.38 -5.35 -15.08
N ASP A 142 0.45 -4.04 -14.93
CA ASP A 142 1.60 -3.23 -15.35
C ASP A 142 2.80 -3.45 -14.41
N VAL A 143 3.99 -3.67 -14.96
CA VAL A 143 5.23 -3.86 -14.20
C VAL A 143 5.61 -2.65 -13.35
N ASP A 144 5.28 -1.44 -13.80
CA ASP A 144 5.52 -0.21 -13.04
C ASP A 144 4.61 -0.17 -11.79
N VAL A 145 3.37 -0.65 -11.93
CA VAL A 145 2.41 -0.73 -10.80
C VAL A 145 2.88 -1.76 -9.76
N VAL A 146 3.39 -2.90 -10.24
CA VAL A 146 3.98 -3.93 -9.37
C VAL A 146 5.20 -3.38 -8.63
N TRP A 147 6.09 -2.68 -9.35
CA TRP A 147 7.29 -2.09 -8.76
C TRP A 147 6.95 -1.03 -7.71
N GLU A 148 6.00 -0.14 -8.01
CA GLU A 148 5.54 0.87 -7.06
C GLU A 148 4.88 0.23 -5.81
N MET A 149 4.09 -0.84 -5.99
CA MET A 149 3.56 -1.62 -4.87
C MET A 149 4.68 -2.23 -4.03
N ALA A 150 5.73 -2.78 -4.65
CA ALA A 150 6.87 -3.34 -3.95
C ALA A 150 7.55 -2.27 -3.09
N LEU A 151 7.85 -1.09 -3.66
CA LEU A 151 8.45 0.03 -2.92
C LEU A 151 7.56 0.48 -1.76
N HIS A 152 6.27 0.71 -2.01
CA HIS A 152 5.34 1.19 -1.00
C HIS A 152 5.17 0.21 0.16
N THR A 153 5.02 -1.09 -0.13
CA THR A 153 4.79 -2.11 0.90
C THR A 153 6.06 -2.47 1.65
N GLN A 154 7.24 -2.36 1.03
CA GLN A 154 8.52 -2.53 1.71
C GLN A 154 8.93 -1.32 2.55
N PHE A 155 8.55 -0.11 2.16
CA PHE A 155 8.92 1.09 2.91
C PHE A 155 8.49 1.02 4.39
N GLY A 156 7.30 0.46 4.67
CA GLY A 156 6.80 0.26 6.03
C GLY A 156 7.67 -0.70 6.87
N VAL A 157 8.28 -1.71 6.25
CA VAL A 157 9.18 -2.67 6.93
C VAL A 157 10.38 -1.93 7.54
N HIS A 158 10.96 -1.01 6.76
CA HIS A 158 12.13 -0.24 7.16
C HIS A 158 11.78 0.93 8.08
N ARG A 159 10.64 1.59 7.85
CA ARG A 159 10.24 2.78 8.62
C ARG A 159 9.64 2.45 9.99
N CYS A 160 8.94 1.32 10.09
CA CYS A 160 8.21 0.92 11.30
C CYS A 160 8.64 -0.48 11.79
N PRO A 161 9.94 -0.70 12.11
CA PRO A 161 10.51 -2.02 12.40
C PRO A 161 9.96 -2.65 13.70
N GLY A 162 9.64 -1.83 14.70
CA GLY A 162 9.02 -2.26 15.97
C GLY A 162 7.49 -2.17 15.97
N GLY A 163 6.89 -1.67 14.87
CA GLY A 163 5.46 -1.55 14.70
C GLY A 163 4.89 -2.68 13.84
N PHE A 164 3.79 -2.38 13.13
CA PHE A 164 3.15 -3.35 12.25
C PHE A 164 3.66 -3.31 10.81
N GLY A 165 4.73 -2.56 10.50
CA GLY A 165 5.22 -2.36 9.13
C GLY A 165 5.60 -3.64 8.38
N LYS A 166 5.94 -4.71 9.10
CA LYS A 166 6.15 -6.07 8.56
C LYS A 166 4.87 -6.79 8.12
N ARG A 167 3.70 -6.24 8.44
CA ARG A 167 2.38 -6.77 8.08
C ARG A 167 1.47 -5.71 7.45
N ASN A 168 1.15 -4.64 8.17
CA ASN A 168 0.22 -3.59 7.75
C ASN A 168 0.96 -2.34 7.27
N PRO A 169 0.34 -1.56 6.36
CA PRO A 169 0.73 -0.17 6.18
C PRO A 169 0.53 0.59 7.50
N ASP A 170 1.59 1.19 8.02
CA ASP A 170 1.57 1.96 9.25
C ASP A 170 1.61 3.46 8.92
N PHE A 171 0.45 4.11 9.00
CA PHE A 171 0.24 5.50 8.57
C PHE A 171 0.03 6.45 9.73
N VAL A 172 0.59 6.17 10.90
CA VAL A 172 0.62 7.15 12.01
C VAL A 172 1.25 8.47 11.55
N PHE A 173 2.31 8.42 10.74
CA PHE A 173 3.01 9.62 10.24
C PHE A 173 2.85 9.87 8.74
N ASP A 174 2.22 8.95 8.00
CA ASP A 174 2.18 8.98 6.54
C ASP A 174 0.74 9.12 5.99
N ALA A 175 -0.23 9.44 6.86
CA ALA A 175 -1.65 9.60 6.50
C ALA A 175 -1.90 10.67 5.43
N ILE A 176 -1.30 11.87 5.55
CA ILE A 176 -1.51 12.96 4.59
C ILE A 176 -0.88 12.63 3.22
N PRO A 177 0.40 12.20 3.13
CA PRO A 177 0.96 11.74 1.85
C PRO A 177 0.15 10.61 1.19
N TYR A 178 -0.39 9.69 1.98
CA TYR A 178 -1.25 8.63 1.45
C TYR A 178 -2.55 9.17 0.87
N VAL A 179 -3.21 10.11 1.56
CA VAL A 179 -4.42 10.75 1.05
C VAL A 179 -4.09 11.51 -0.25
N ASP A 180 -3.00 12.27 -0.29
CA ASP A 180 -2.55 13.00 -1.48
C ASP A 180 -2.32 12.07 -2.67
N LEU A 181 -1.74 10.88 -2.44
CA LEU A 181 -1.57 9.85 -3.45
C LEU A 181 -2.90 9.43 -4.09
N LEU A 182 -3.93 9.17 -3.26
CA LEU A 182 -5.27 8.79 -3.73
C LEU A 182 -5.96 9.95 -4.46
N LEU A 183 -5.89 11.16 -3.93
CA LEU A 183 -6.49 12.33 -4.56
C LEU A 183 -5.87 12.62 -5.93
N ALA A 184 -4.55 12.52 -6.04
CA ALA A 184 -3.85 12.73 -7.31
C ALA A 184 -4.17 11.65 -8.36
N ASP A 185 -4.44 10.41 -7.95
CA ASP A 185 -4.95 9.36 -8.85
C ASP A 185 -6.34 9.72 -9.42
N LEU A 186 -7.18 10.37 -8.62
CA LEU A 186 -8.50 10.89 -9.02
C LEU A 186 -8.42 12.22 -9.78
N GLY A 187 -7.23 12.81 -9.92
CA GLY A 187 -7.06 14.13 -10.54
C GLY A 187 -7.53 15.31 -9.68
N LEU A 188 -7.73 15.09 -8.38
CA LEU A 188 -8.17 16.10 -7.43
C LEU A 188 -7.01 16.94 -6.91
N ASN A 189 -7.32 18.12 -6.38
CA ASN A 189 -6.31 18.97 -5.76
C ASN A 189 -5.89 18.42 -4.40
N VAL A 190 -4.61 18.02 -4.30
CA VAL A 190 -3.98 17.54 -3.06
C VAL A 190 -3.78 18.65 -2.03
N ARG A 191 -3.58 19.90 -2.46
CA ARG A 191 -3.39 21.03 -1.56
C ARG A 191 -4.75 21.51 -1.03
N ARG A 192 -5.12 21.03 0.16
CA ARG A 192 -6.39 21.41 0.81
C ARG A 192 -6.36 22.73 1.56
N LYS A 193 -5.19 23.35 1.69
CA LYS A 193 -5.01 24.66 2.34
C LYS A 193 -4.26 25.61 1.41
N ALA A 194 -4.44 26.91 1.67
CA ALA A 194 -3.74 27.99 0.97
C ALA A 194 -2.22 27.99 1.26
N TRP A 195 -1.53 29.06 0.84
CA TRP A 195 -0.07 29.18 0.93
C TRP A 195 0.51 29.07 2.35
N TRP A 196 -0.26 29.27 3.42
CA TRP A 196 0.19 29.06 4.82
C TRP A 196 -0.03 27.62 5.33
N SER A 197 -0.15 26.64 4.45
CA SER A 197 -0.47 25.24 4.80
C SER A 197 0.52 24.59 5.77
N TRP A 198 1.77 25.05 5.82
CA TRP A 198 2.82 24.53 6.70
C TRP A 198 2.74 25.00 8.16
N VAL A 199 1.92 26.02 8.48
CA VAL A 199 1.74 26.50 9.88
C VAL A 199 0.47 25.99 10.56
N LYS A 200 -0.37 25.21 9.87
CA LYS A 200 -1.59 24.63 10.43
C LYS A 200 -1.68 23.13 10.13
N PRO A 201 -2.07 22.30 11.11
CA PRO A 201 -2.25 20.88 10.86
C PRO A 201 -3.38 20.66 9.85
N TYR A 202 -3.21 19.65 9.00
CA TYR A 202 -4.30 19.11 8.19
C TYR A 202 -5.21 18.26 9.07
N GLY A 203 -6.52 18.41 8.89
CA GLY A 203 -7.52 17.62 9.58
C GLY A 203 -8.69 17.27 8.66
N VAL A 204 -9.62 16.46 9.17
CA VAL A 204 -10.79 15.98 8.42
C VAL A 204 -11.61 17.11 7.78
N ALA A 205 -11.69 18.28 8.43
CA ALA A 205 -12.46 19.42 7.94
C ALA A 205 -11.92 20.01 6.62
N ASP A 206 -10.62 19.85 6.34
CA ASP A 206 -10.00 20.34 5.10
C ASP A 206 -10.42 19.52 3.86
N TYR A 207 -11.01 18.35 4.08
CA TYR A 207 -11.46 17.42 3.04
C TYR A 207 -12.99 17.38 2.93
N ARG A 208 -13.70 18.37 3.49
CA ARG A 208 -15.14 18.55 3.25
C ARG A 208 -15.39 18.84 1.78
N GLY A 209 -16.45 18.27 1.21
CA GLY A 209 -16.83 18.51 -0.18
C GLY A 209 -16.09 17.64 -1.20
N LEU A 210 -15.30 16.66 -0.75
CA LEU A 210 -14.41 15.89 -1.64
C LEU A 210 -15.18 15.09 -2.70
N VAL A 211 -16.35 14.56 -2.34
CA VAL A 211 -17.18 13.79 -3.27
C VAL A 211 -17.78 14.72 -4.32
N GLU A 212 -18.28 15.88 -3.90
CA GLU A 212 -18.84 16.92 -4.77
C GLU A 212 -17.77 17.47 -5.72
N GLU A 213 -16.55 17.71 -5.22
CA GLU A 213 -15.39 18.09 -6.04
C GLU A 213 -15.14 17.06 -7.14
N TRP A 214 -15.08 15.77 -6.78
CA TRP A 214 -14.86 14.69 -7.75
C TRP A 214 -15.99 14.51 -8.75
N LEU A 215 -17.25 14.64 -8.33
CA LEU A 215 -18.39 14.60 -9.23
C LEU A 215 -18.36 15.77 -10.22
N GLY A 216 -17.84 16.93 -9.82
CA GLY A 216 -17.63 18.08 -10.69
C GLY A 216 -16.48 17.95 -11.70
N THR A 217 -15.59 16.95 -11.54
CA THR A 217 -14.52 16.67 -12.50
C THR A 217 -14.85 15.54 -13.50
N GLN A 218 -16.05 14.95 -13.43
CA GLN A 218 -16.49 13.87 -14.33
C GLN A 218 -17.02 14.39 -15.66
#